data_AF-A0A4V6DWR3-F1
#
_entry.id   AF-A0A4V6DWR3-F1
#
_cell.length_a   1.000
_cell.length_b   1.000
_cell.length_c   1.000
_cell.angle_alpha   90.00
_cell.angle_beta   90.00
_cell.angle_gamma   90.00
#
_symmetry.space_group_name_H-M   'P 1'
#
loop_
_entity.id
_entity.type
_entity.pdbx_description
1 polymer ?
#
loop_
_entity_poly.entity_id
_entity_poly.type
_entity_poly.pdbx_seq_one_letter_code
_entity_poly.pdbx_strand_id
1 'polypeptide(L)' 'MSKKNEHASKEEDFLNSARGETSLQKNYRPKIPAKSKRKQIAFYLNDEEMAILKEAAYKINMNVSQYLRFKVFSGDKS' A
#
# COMPACT_ATOMS: atom_id res chain seq x y z
N MET A 1 16.26 31.06 -30.57
CA MET A 1 15.49 31.10 -29.31
C MET A 1 14.03 31.39 -29.64
N SER A 2 13.12 30.46 -29.34
CA SER A 2 11.68 30.65 -29.61
C SER A 2 10.94 30.55 -28.27
N LYS A 3 10.50 31.69 -27.73
CA LYS A 3 9.66 31.75 -26.51
C LYS A 3 8.25 31.31 -26.91
N LYS A 4 7.91 30.05 -26.70
CA LYS A 4 6.52 29.58 -26.86
C LYS A 4 5.76 29.81 -25.55
N ASN A 5 4.81 30.73 -25.65
CA ASN A 5 3.67 31.04 -24.78
C ASN A 5 3.32 30.01 -23.70
N GLU A 6 3.73 30.28 -22.45
CA GLU A 6 3.15 29.65 -21.25
C GLU A 6 1.80 30.25 -20.83
N HIS A 7 1.40 31.38 -21.43
CA HIS A 7 0.14 32.06 -21.13
C HIS A 7 -1.06 31.44 -21.87
N ALA A 8 -0.83 30.85 -23.05
CA ALA A 8 -1.90 30.29 -23.87
C ALA A 8 -2.58 29.08 -23.21
N SER A 9 -1.87 28.31 -22.37
CA SER A 9 -2.48 27.16 -21.67
C SER A 9 -3.43 27.58 -20.56
N LYS A 10 -3.13 28.67 -19.83
CA LYS A 10 -3.92 29.08 -18.65
C LYS A 10 -5.24 29.76 -19.00
N GLU A 11 -5.29 30.51 -20.10
CA GLU A 11 -6.53 31.13 -20.57
C GLU A 11 -7.51 30.09 -21.12
N GLU A 12 -7.02 29.16 -21.91
CA GLU A 12 -7.82 28.03 -22.42
C GLU A 12 -8.37 27.18 -21.26
N ASP A 13 -7.56 26.90 -20.23
CA ASP A 13 -7.99 26.17 -19.03
C ASP A 13 -9.07 26.92 -18.22
N PHE A 14 -9.00 28.26 -18.17
CA PHE A 14 -10.01 29.10 -17.52
C PHE A 14 -11.33 29.13 -18.30
N LEU A 15 -11.26 29.30 -19.63
CA LEU A 15 -12.42 29.30 -20.51
C LEU A 15 -13.13 27.93 -20.53
N ASN A 16 -12.36 26.83 -20.55
CA ASN A 16 -12.91 25.46 -20.53
C ASN A 16 -13.61 25.16 -19.21
N SER A 17 -13.10 25.67 -18.08
CA SER A 17 -13.75 25.55 -16.77
C SER A 17 -15.09 26.31 -16.70
N ALA A 18 -15.19 27.48 -17.34
CA ALA A 18 -16.41 28.27 -17.38
C ALA A 18 -17.49 27.69 -18.32
N ARG A 19 -17.07 26.98 -19.39
CA ARG A 19 -17.97 26.32 -20.35
C ARG A 19 -18.50 24.96 -19.88
N GLY A 20 -18.06 24.48 -18.72
CA GLY A 20 -18.48 23.18 -18.16
C GLY A 20 -17.88 21.97 -18.88
N GLU A 21 -16.95 22.17 -19.82
CA GLU A 21 -16.27 21.10 -20.53
C GLU A 21 -15.09 20.58 -19.70
N THR A 22 -15.39 19.67 -18.76
CA THR A 22 -14.35 18.92 -18.03
C THR A 22 -13.78 17.81 -18.92
N SER A 23 -12.91 18.18 -19.86
CA SER A 23 -12.22 17.18 -20.68
C SER A 23 -11.27 16.34 -19.81
N LEU A 24 -11.56 15.03 -19.81
CA LEU A 24 -10.77 13.92 -19.31
C LEU A 24 -10.44 13.98 -17.81
N GLN A 25 -11.22 13.20 -17.05
CA GLN A 25 -10.81 12.62 -15.79
C GLN A 25 -9.36 12.13 -15.88
N LYS A 26 -8.43 12.97 -15.43
CA LYS A 26 -7.07 12.58 -15.12
C LYS A 26 -7.20 11.56 -14.01
N ASN A 27 -7.25 10.28 -14.40
CA ASN A 27 -7.41 9.10 -13.56
C ASN A 27 -6.99 9.41 -12.13
N TYR A 28 -7.96 9.75 -11.28
CA TYR A 28 -7.74 10.04 -9.88
C TYR A 28 -7.49 8.68 -9.23
N ARG A 29 -6.31 8.11 -9.49
CA ARG A 29 -5.82 7.01 -8.70
C ARG A 29 -5.67 7.60 -7.30
N PRO A 30 -6.39 7.12 -6.29
CA PRO A 30 -6.13 7.53 -4.94
C PRO A 30 -4.63 7.37 -4.72
N LYS A 31 -3.96 8.38 -4.15
CA LYS A 31 -2.58 8.27 -3.69
C LYS A 31 -2.59 7.14 -2.65
N ILE A 32 -2.38 5.90 -3.11
CA ILE A 32 -2.05 4.80 -2.23
C ILE A 32 -0.83 5.30 -1.47
N PRO A 33 -0.89 5.43 -0.13
CA PRO A 33 0.21 5.96 0.65
C PRO A 33 1.47 5.20 0.23
N ALA A 34 2.50 5.95 -0.17
CA ALA A 34 3.71 5.45 -0.81
C ALA A 34 4.13 4.11 -0.20
N LYS A 35 3.88 3.02 -0.93
CA LYS A 35 4.15 1.61 -0.59
C LYS A 35 4.55 1.44 0.88
N SER A 36 3.59 1.16 1.76
CA SER A 36 3.86 0.81 3.17
C SER A 36 5.09 -0.11 3.21
N LYS A 37 6.22 0.43 3.68
CA LYS A 37 7.50 -0.26 3.59
C LYS A 37 7.39 -1.47 4.50
N ARG A 38 7.42 -2.67 3.91
CA ARG A 38 7.46 -3.93 4.66
C ARG A 38 8.58 -3.84 5.68
N LYS A 39 8.27 -4.10 6.96
CA LYS A 39 9.26 -4.16 8.04
C LYS A 39 9.66 -5.61 8.23
N GLN A 40 10.96 -5.86 8.35
CA GLN A 40 11.50 -7.16 8.70
C GLN A 40 11.64 -7.24 10.22
N ILE A 41 11.32 -8.41 10.78
CA ILE A 41 11.53 -8.72 12.19
C ILE A 41 12.33 -10.02 12.22
N ALA A 42 13.42 -10.04 12.97
CA ALA A 42 14.20 -11.25 13.25
C ALA A 42 13.80 -11.77 14.63
N PHE A 43 13.54 -13.08 14.71
CA PHE A 43 13.29 -13.77 15.97
C PHE A 43 14.34 -14.87 16.11
N TYR A 44 14.96 -14.94 17.28
CA TYR A 44 15.84 -16.03 17.66
C TYR A 44 15.05 -16.96 18.57
N LEU A 45 14.96 -18.22 18.18
CA LEU A 45 14.25 -19.27 18.89
C LEU A 45 15.23 -20.40 19.13
N ASN A 46 15.07 -21.10 20.25
CA ASN A 46 15.75 -22.38 20.45
C ASN A 46 15.04 -23.50 19.65
N ASP A 47 15.63 -24.69 19.64
CA ASP A 47 15.12 -25.82 18.85
C ASP A 47 13.74 -26.30 19.32
N GLU A 48 13.49 -26.28 20.63
CA GLU A 48 12.22 -26.69 21.23
C GLU A 48 11.09 -25.73 20.84
N GLU A 49 11.34 -24.42 20.97
CA GLU A 49 10.42 -23.35 20.58
C GLU A 49 10.08 -23.44 19.09
N MET A 50 11.08 -23.68 18.24
CA MET A 50 10.87 -23.82 16.80
C MET A 50 10.05 -25.08 16.46
N ALA A 51 10.25 -26.19 17.17
CA ALA A 51 9.48 -27.41 16.98
C ALA A 51 7.99 -27.20 17.33
N ILE A 52 7.73 -26.58 18.49
CA ILE A 52 6.37 -26.22 18.93
C ILE A 52 5.70 -25.31 17.89
N LEU A 53 6.44 -24.32 17.37
CA LEU A 53 5.89 -23.36 16.41
C LEU A 53 5.56 -24.01 15.07
N LYS A 54 6.39 -24.94 14.58
CA LYS A 54 6.14 -25.71 13.37
C LYS A 54 4.92 -26.61 13.51
N GLU A 55 4.80 -27.31 14.64
CA GLU A 55 3.67 -28.20 14.90
C GLU A 55 2.35 -27.40 14.96
N ALA A 56 2.35 -26.26 15.66
CA ALA A 56 1.19 -25.39 15.76
C ALA A 56 0.77 -24.82 14.40
N ALA A 57 1.74 -24.40 13.57
CA ALA A 57 1.47 -23.90 12.22
C ALA A 57 0.92 -25.02 11.31
N TYR A 58 1.47 -26.23 11.41
CA TYR A 58 1.01 -27.40 10.65
C TYR A 58 -0.45 -27.77 10.96
N LYS A 59 -0.84 -27.77 12.25
CA LYS A 59 -2.21 -28.08 12.69
C LYS A 59 -3.29 -27.22 12.05
N ILE A 60 -2.95 -25.97 11.68
CA ILE A 60 -3.87 -25.01 11.07
C ILE A 60 -3.60 -24.76 9.58
N ASN A 61 -2.76 -25.60 8.95
CA ASN A 61 -2.35 -25.47 7.55
C ASN A 61 -1.74 -24.10 7.19
N MET A 62 -0.95 -23.52 8.10
CA MET A 62 -0.22 -22.27 7.86
C MET A 62 1.28 -22.52 7.84
N ASN A 63 2.02 -21.65 7.15
CA ASN A 63 3.47 -21.59 7.36
C ASN A 63 3.79 -20.87 8.69
N VAL A 64 4.98 -21.12 9.22
CA VAL A 64 5.48 -20.56 10.49
C VAL A 64 5.32 -19.03 10.55
N SER A 65 5.69 -18.31 9.49
CA SER A 65 5.63 -16.83 9.46
C SER A 65 4.19 -16.30 9.45
N GLN A 66 3.28 -16.96 8.74
CA GLN A 66 1.85 -16.65 8.71
C GLN A 66 1.22 -16.93 10.06
N TYR A 67 1.52 -18.09 10.65
CA TYR A 67 1.04 -18.45 11.98
C TYR A 67 1.51 -17.44 13.03
N LEU A 68 2.78 -17.05 13.00
CA LEU A 68 3.32 -16.06 13.94
C LEU A 68 2.58 -14.72 13.83
N ARG A 69 2.37 -14.24 12.60
CA ARG A 69 1.60 -13.01 12.35
C ARG A 69 0.15 -13.14 12.80
N PHE A 70 -0.50 -14.25 12.49
CA PHE A 70 -1.86 -14.54 12.94
C PHE A 70 -1.91 -14.51 14.46
N LYS A 71 -1.03 -15.21 15.15
CA LYS A 71 -1.03 -15.29 16.62
C LYS A 71 -0.83 -13.92 17.28
N VAL A 72 0.08 -13.10 16.76
CA VAL A 72 0.38 -11.76 17.31
C VAL A 72 -0.77 -10.77 17.08
N PHE A 73 -1.37 -10.75 15.89
CA PHE A 73 -2.31 -9.69 15.49
C PHE A 73 -3.79 -10.13 15.45
N SER A 74 -4.11 -11.36 15.87
CA SER A 74 -5.51 -11.79 15.93
C SER A 74 -6.24 -11.36 17.20
N GLY A 75 -5.51 -10.95 18.24
CA GLY A 75 -6.09 -10.49 19.52
C GLY A 75 -6.59 -9.04 19.52
N ASP A 76 -6.10 -8.20 18.60
CA ASP A 76 -6.36 -6.75 18.60
C ASP A 76 -7.63 -6.35 17.81
N LYS A 77 -8.56 -7.28 17.59
CA LYS A 77 -9.85 -7.02 16.93
C LYS A 77 -11.03 -7.08 17.90
N SER A 78 -10.85 -6.50 19.09
CA SER A 78 -11.94 -6.25 20.05
C SER A 78 -12.34 -4.78 20.05
#